data_AF-A0A8S3J9K3-F1
#
_entry.id   AF-A0A8S3J9K3-F1
#
_cell.length_a   1.000
_cell.length_b   1.000
_cell.length_c   1.000
_cell.angle_alpha   90.00
_cell.angle_beta   90.00
_cell.angle_gamma   90.00
#
_symmetry.space_group_name_H-M   'P 1'
#
loop_
_entity.id
_entity.type
_entity.pdbx_description
1 polymer ?
#
loop_
_entity_poly.entity_id
_entity_poly.type
_entity_poly.pdbx_seq_one_letter_code
_entity_poly.pdbx_strand_id
1 'polypeptide(L)'
;EIVGLAVTDQNDATLNLKSTIKKGMFRTVSQLYKEQLTKLMFTLRNTNPSFVRCIIPNHEKKAGTIHSPLVLDQLRCNGVLEGIRICRSGFPNRILFQEFRQRYEILCPNAIPREFMDGKAAAKRMVKLFQDKIESQCNQFF
;
A
#
# COMPACT_ATOMS: atom_id res chain seq x y z
N GLU A 1 31.00 28.65 -2.62
CA GLU A 1 30.37 29.17 -1.39
C GLU A 1 29.76 28.02 -0.61
N ILE A 2 30.15 27.83 0.64
CA ILE A 2 29.57 26.82 1.53
C ILE A 2 28.29 27.45 2.10
N VAL A 3 27.14 27.12 1.53
CA VAL A 3 25.84 27.58 2.05
C VAL A 3 25.54 26.81 3.33
N GLY A 4 25.86 27.41 4.47
CA GLY A 4 25.47 26.94 5.80
C GLY A 4 23.99 27.22 6.05
N LEU A 5 23.11 26.30 5.63
CA LEU A 5 21.72 26.28 6.09
C LEU A 5 21.66 25.66 7.49
N ALA A 6 21.79 26.52 8.51
CA ALA A 6 21.36 26.20 9.86
C ALA A 6 19.83 26.30 9.91
N VAL A 7 19.14 25.20 9.60
CA VAL A 7 17.71 25.08 9.88
C VAL A 7 17.55 24.53 11.29
N THR A 8 17.09 25.39 12.20
CA THR A 8 16.63 25.00 13.53
C THR A 8 15.31 24.23 13.40
N ASP A 9 15.35 22.93 13.65
CA ASP A 9 14.14 22.11 13.83
C ASP A 9 13.58 22.44 15.23
N GLN A 10 12.60 23.36 15.30
CA GLN A 10 11.76 23.52 16.48
C GLN A 10 10.59 22.55 16.36
N ASN A 11 10.69 21.40 17.04
CA ASN A 11 9.61 20.70 17.72
C ASN A 11 10.10 19.31 18.16
N ASP A 12 10.66 19.24 19.36
CA ASP A 12 10.29 18.18 20.31
C ASP A 12 10.61 18.61 21.74
N ALA A 13 9.66 18.37 22.65
CA ALA A 13 9.72 18.85 24.02
C ALA A 13 10.77 18.11 24.86
N THR A 14 11.36 18.82 25.82
CA THR A 14 12.08 18.32 27.01
C THR A 14 13.44 17.64 26.79
N LEU A 15 14.53 18.42 26.84
CA LEU A 15 15.42 18.56 28.01
C LEU A 15 16.65 19.40 27.63
N ASN A 16 16.87 20.46 28.39
CA ASN A 16 18.00 21.38 28.28
C ASN A 16 19.35 20.66 28.41
N LEU A 17 20.12 20.61 27.32
CA LEU A 17 21.57 20.60 27.40
C LEU A 17 22.07 21.71 26.47
N LYS A 18 22.72 22.72 27.04
CA LYS A 18 23.44 23.77 26.31
C LYS A 18 24.47 23.10 25.40
N SER A 19 24.11 22.81 24.16
CA SER A 19 25.04 22.25 23.18
C SER A 19 25.87 23.41 22.64
N THR A 20 27.01 23.66 23.29
CA THR A 20 28.19 24.25 22.65
C THR A 20 28.25 23.72 21.22
N ILE A 21 28.10 24.60 20.22
CA ILE A 21 28.30 24.24 18.82
C ILE A 21 29.76 23.77 18.71
N LYS A 22 29.97 22.47 18.84
CA LYS A 22 31.28 21.85 18.66
C LYS A 22 31.67 22.08 17.20
N LYS A 23 32.70 22.91 16.98
CA LYS A 23 33.44 22.99 15.71
C LYS A 23 33.75 21.56 15.26
N GLY A 24 32.99 21.03 14.30
CA GLY A 24 33.07 19.64 13.87
C GLY A 24 31.75 19.00 13.42
N MET A 25 30.59 19.58 13.74
CA MET A 25 29.29 19.02 13.31
C MET A 25 28.77 19.65 12.00
N PHE A 26 29.64 19.80 11.00
CA PHE A 26 29.21 20.24 9.68
C PHE A 26 28.55 19.07 8.96
N ARG A 27 27.21 19.12 8.86
CA ARG A 27 26.45 18.19 8.04
C ARG A 27 26.48 18.69 6.60
N THR A 28 26.86 17.82 5.68
CA THR A 28 26.78 18.14 4.25
C THR A 28 25.31 18.17 3.81
N VAL A 29 25.02 18.89 2.72
CA VAL A 29 23.68 18.89 2.11
C VAL A 29 23.22 17.46 1.80
N SER A 30 24.12 16.59 1.34
CA SER A 30 23.83 15.18 1.08
C SER A 30 23.44 14.41 2.34
N GLN A 31 24.12 14.67 3.47
CA GLN A 31 23.78 14.02 4.75
C GLN A 31 22.40 14.47 5.24
N LEU A 32 22.12 15.77 5.17
CA LEU A 32 20.82 16.31 5.56
C LEU A 32 19.68 15.72 4.70
N TYR A 33 19.86 15.70 3.38
CA TYR A 33 18.87 15.12 2.47
C TYR A 33 18.63 13.63 2.73
N LYS A 34 19.70 12.86 2.98
CA LYS A 34 19.58 11.42 3.33
C LYS A 34 18.74 11.22 4.60
N GLU A 35 18.97 12.04 5.63
CA GLU A 35 18.21 11.97 6.87
C GLU A 35 16.73 12.33 6.66
N GLN A 36 16.45 13.41 5.91
CA GLN A 36 15.08 13.81 5.56
C GLN A 36 14.35 12.74 4.74
N LEU A 37 15.01 12.16 3.73
CA LEU A 37 14.45 11.07 2.93
C LEU A 37 14.17 9.83 3.79
N THR A 38 15.06 9.50 4.72
CA THR A 38 14.86 8.36 5.64
C THR A 38 13.65 8.59 6.54
N LYS A 39 13.50 9.79 7.10
CA LYS A 39 12.33 10.19 7.89
C LYS A 39 11.04 10.06 7.08
N LEU A 40 11.02 10.58 5.84
CA LEU A 40 9.87 10.45 4.94
C LEU A 40 9.53 8.98 4.65
N MET A 41 10.51 8.16 4.33
CA MET A 41 10.30 6.73 4.06
C MET A 41 9.77 5.98 5.29
N PHE A 42 10.17 6.37 6.50
CA PHE A 42 9.59 5.83 7.73
C PHE A 42 8.09 6.16 7.83
N THR A 43 7.72 7.43 7.62
CA THR A 43 6.31 7.86 7.63
C THR A 43 5.49 7.11 6.58
N LEU A 44 5.98 7.02 5.33
CA LEU A 44 5.25 6.35 4.24
C LEU A 44 5.08 4.85 4.46
N ARG A 45 6.02 4.18 5.14
CA ARG A 45 5.91 2.75 5.48
C ARG A 45 4.85 2.47 6.54
N ASN A 46 4.46 3.48 7.32
CA ASN A 46 3.45 3.38 8.37
C ASN A 46 2.04 3.79 7.88
N THR A 47 1.80 3.85 6.57
CA THR A 47 0.49 4.14 5.97
C THR A 47 0.05 3.00 5.04
N ASN A 48 -1.17 3.10 4.51
CA ASN A 48 -1.63 2.25 3.42
C ASN A 48 -1.34 2.94 2.07
N PRO A 49 -0.36 2.48 1.28
CA PRO A 49 0.10 3.18 0.10
C PRO A 49 -0.85 2.99 -1.09
N SER A 50 -1.02 4.06 -1.87
CA SER A 50 -1.61 4.02 -3.21
C SER A 50 -0.58 4.53 -4.21
N PHE A 51 -0.36 3.78 -5.30
CA PHE A 51 0.67 4.10 -6.28
C PHE A 51 0.05 4.62 -7.58
N VAL A 52 0.46 5.82 -7.98
CA VAL A 52 0.18 6.38 -9.31
C VAL A 52 1.48 6.40 -10.12
N ARG A 53 1.50 5.73 -11.27
CA ARG A 53 2.65 5.70 -12.18
C ARG A 53 2.36 6.55 -13.40
N CYS A 54 2.99 7.71 -13.48
CA CYS A 54 2.88 8.57 -14.65
C CYS A 54 3.68 7.99 -15.82
N ILE A 55 3.15 8.11 -17.04
CA ILE A 55 3.81 7.65 -18.28
C ILE A 55 3.95 8.83 -19.23
N ILE A 56 5.17 9.05 -19.71
CA ILE A 56 5.46 10.05 -20.73
C ILE A 56 5.17 9.44 -22.10
N PRO A 57 4.24 10.00 -22.90
CA PRO A 57 3.87 9.41 -24.18
C PRO A 57 4.91 9.69 -25.28
N ASN A 58 5.62 10.83 -25.24
CA ASN A 58 6.67 11.22 -26.18
C ASN A 58 7.56 12.33 -25.60
N HIS A 59 8.77 12.51 -26.14
CA HIS A 59 9.68 13.59 -25.75
C HIS A 59 9.43 14.92 -26.48
N GLU A 60 8.71 14.89 -27.60
CA GLU A 60 8.39 16.07 -28.42
C GLU A 60 7.35 16.99 -27.78
N LYS A 61 6.73 16.57 -26.66
CA LYS A 61 5.62 17.26 -25.98
C LYS A 61 4.39 17.45 -26.89
N LYS A 62 4.21 16.59 -27.89
CA LYS A 62 3.04 16.61 -28.76
C LYS A 62 1.86 15.87 -28.15
N ALA A 63 0.69 16.51 -28.15
CA ALA A 63 -0.56 15.85 -27.79
C ALA A 63 -0.92 14.75 -28.82
N GLY A 64 -1.62 13.70 -28.38
CA GLY A 64 -2.13 12.62 -29.24
C GLY A 64 -1.07 11.71 -29.88
N THR A 65 0.21 11.93 -29.63
CA THR A 65 1.31 11.14 -30.20
C THR A 65 1.90 10.21 -29.14
N ILE A 66 2.08 8.93 -29.47
CA ILE A 66 2.69 7.94 -28.57
C ILE A 66 3.93 7.34 -29.24
N HIS A 67 5.05 7.38 -28.52
CA HIS A 67 6.29 6.71 -28.90
C HIS A 67 6.40 5.37 -28.18
N SER A 68 6.04 4.28 -28.86
CA SER A 68 5.89 2.96 -28.26
C SER A 68 7.15 2.43 -27.55
N PRO A 69 8.38 2.54 -28.11
CA PRO A 69 9.58 2.07 -27.41
C PRO A 69 9.78 2.74 -26.05
N LEU A 70 9.58 4.07 -25.99
CA LEU A 70 9.69 4.86 -24.76
C LEU A 70 8.66 4.43 -23.71
N VAL A 71 7.41 4.21 -24.12
CA VAL A 71 6.35 3.77 -23.20
C VAL A 71 6.62 2.34 -22.72
N LEU A 72 7.07 1.45 -23.60
CA LEU A 72 7.41 0.07 -23.22
C LEU A 72 8.55 0.02 -22.20
N ASP A 73 9.59 0.83 -22.38
CA ASP A 73 10.70 0.89 -21.43
C ASP A 73 10.25 1.41 -20.06
N GLN A 74 9.38 2.42 -20.02
CA GLN A 74 8.78 2.90 -18.77
C GLN A 74 7.93 1.81 -18.08
N LEU A 75 7.12 1.07 -18.83
CA LEU A 75 6.29 0.00 -18.27
C LEU A 75 7.13 -1.13 -17.66
N ARG A 76 8.26 -1.48 -18.30
CA ARG A 76 9.21 -2.47 -17.78
C ARG A 76 9.95 -1.94 -16.55
N CYS A 77 10.56 -0.75 -16.62
CA CYS A 77 11.33 -0.18 -15.51
C CYS A 77 10.47 0.14 -14.29
N ASN A 78 9.20 0.54 -14.49
CA ASN A 78 8.26 0.78 -13.41
C ASN A 78 7.64 -0.51 -12.84
N GLY A 79 7.92 -1.67 -13.43
CA GLY A 79 7.40 -2.98 -13.00
C GLY A 79 5.88 -3.11 -13.12
N VAL A 80 5.26 -2.41 -14.08
CA VAL A 80 3.80 -2.39 -14.23
C VAL A 80 3.28 -3.78 -14.59
N LEU A 81 3.97 -4.48 -15.49
CA LEU A 81 3.58 -5.81 -15.94
C LEU A 81 3.70 -6.84 -14.80
N GLU A 82 4.75 -6.73 -13.99
CA GLU A 82 4.99 -7.54 -12.80
C GLU A 82 3.91 -7.29 -11.75
N GLY A 83 3.54 -6.02 -11.52
CA GLY A 83 2.47 -5.63 -10.61
C GLY A 83 1.13 -6.26 -11.01
N ILE A 84 0.76 -6.17 -12.30
CA ILE A 84 -0.45 -6.82 -12.82
C ILE A 84 -0.39 -8.33 -12.63
N ARG A 85 0.77 -8.96 -12.94
CA ARG A 85 0.97 -10.40 -12.80
C ARG A 85 0.72 -10.85 -11.35
N ILE A 86 1.31 -10.16 -10.38
CA ILE A 86 1.13 -10.45 -8.95
C ILE A 86 -0.32 -10.29 -8.51
N CYS A 87 -1.00 -9.22 -8.96
CA CYS A 87 -2.41 -9.01 -8.63
C CYS A 87 -3.32 -10.11 -9.19
N ARG A 88 -3.00 -10.67 -10.37
CA ARG A 88 -3.76 -11.74 -10.99
C ARG A 88 -3.53 -13.12 -10.36
N SER A 89 -2.28 -13.43 -10.01
CA SER A 89 -1.93 -14.71 -9.39
C SER A 89 -2.17 -14.73 -7.88
N GLY A 90 -2.25 -13.55 -7.26
CA GLY A 90 -2.41 -13.38 -5.84
C GLY A 90 -3.86 -13.23 -5.38
N PHE A 91 -4.02 -13.12 -4.07
CA PHE A 91 -5.27 -12.77 -3.41
C PHE A 91 -5.05 -11.43 -2.70
N PRO A 92 -5.28 -10.29 -3.38
CA PRO A 92 -4.98 -8.96 -2.84
C PRO A 92 -5.88 -8.59 -1.66
N ASN A 93 -7.11 -9.10 -1.67
CA ASN A 93 -8.05 -8.93 -0.58
C ASN A 93 -7.88 -10.05 0.44
N ARG A 94 -7.50 -9.68 1.66
CA ARG A 94 -7.41 -10.59 2.81
C ARG A 94 -8.22 -10.00 3.96
N ILE A 95 -9.05 -10.83 4.57
CA ILE A 95 -9.90 -10.45 5.69
C ILE A 95 -9.71 -11.48 6.80
N LEU A 96 -9.69 -11.02 8.05
CA LEU A 96 -9.59 -11.91 9.20
C LEU A 96 -10.87 -12.74 9.33
N PHE A 97 -10.76 -13.97 9.82
CA PHE A 97 -11.93 -14.86 9.93
C PHE A 97 -13.05 -14.30 10.80
N GLN A 98 -12.69 -13.58 11.88
CA GLN A 98 -13.66 -12.93 12.77
C GLN A 98 -14.39 -11.79 12.07
N GLU A 99 -13.67 -10.92 11.35
CA GLU A 99 -14.25 -9.83 10.56
C GLU A 99 -15.13 -10.37 9.42
N PHE A 100 -14.69 -11.44 8.75
CA PHE A 100 -15.47 -12.11 7.71
C PHE A 100 -16.80 -12.61 8.25
N ARG A 101 -16.78 -13.31 9.40
CA ARG A 101 -18.00 -13.75 10.07
C ARG A 101 -18.90 -12.56 10.36
N GLN A 102 -18.41 -11.58 11.12
CA GLN A 102 -19.20 -10.42 11.53
C GLN A 102 -19.83 -9.68 10.35
N ARG A 103 -19.09 -9.55 9.24
CA ARG A 103 -19.54 -8.84 8.05
C ARG A 103 -20.61 -9.60 7.25
N TYR A 104 -20.52 -10.93 7.19
CA TYR A 104 -21.34 -11.73 6.27
C TYR A 104 -22.34 -12.68 6.96
N GLU A 105 -22.37 -12.74 8.30
CA GLU A 105 -23.27 -13.63 9.06
C GLU A 105 -24.76 -13.37 8.74
N ILE A 106 -25.14 -12.12 8.45
CA ILE A 106 -26.50 -11.75 8.03
C ILE A 106 -26.95 -12.45 6.74
N LEU A 107 -26.02 -12.84 5.86
CA LEU A 107 -26.32 -13.54 4.61
C LEU A 107 -26.45 -15.06 4.80
N CYS A 108 -26.10 -15.57 5.99
CA CYS A 108 -26.09 -16.99 6.32
C CYS A 108 -27.00 -17.28 7.54
N PRO A 109 -28.32 -17.02 7.45
CA PRO A 109 -29.23 -17.30 8.57
C PRO A 109 -29.17 -18.79 8.95
N ASN A 110 -29.05 -19.06 10.25
CA ASN A 110 -28.98 -20.41 10.84
C ASN A 110 -27.76 -21.27 10.45
N ALA A 111 -26.80 -20.72 9.70
CA ALA A 111 -25.59 -21.44 9.30
C ALA A 111 -24.59 -21.67 10.45
N ILE A 112 -24.58 -20.74 11.40
CA ILE A 112 -23.67 -20.72 12.52
C ILE A 112 -24.50 -20.93 13.80
N PRO A 113 -24.17 -21.96 14.62
CA PRO A 113 -24.77 -22.13 15.94
C PRO A 113 -24.59 -20.89 16.81
N ARG A 114 -25.53 -20.67 17.74
CA ARG A 114 -25.41 -19.60 18.75
C ARG A 114 -24.29 -19.85 19.75
N GLU A 115 -23.83 -21.09 19.84
CA GLU A 115 -22.69 -21.49 20.67
C GLU A 115 -21.37 -20.98 20.09
N PHE A 116 -20.32 -21.05 20.92
CA PHE A 116 -18.99 -20.68 20.49
C PHE A 116 -18.51 -21.56 19.32
N MET A 117 -18.00 -20.91 18.27
CA MET A 117 -17.40 -21.56 17.12
C MET A 117 -16.14 -20.83 16.71
N ASP A 118 -15.09 -21.59 16.40
CA ASP A 118 -13.84 -21.05 15.85
C ASP A 118 -14.08 -20.25 14.57
N GLY A 119 -13.37 -19.13 14.41
CA GLY A 119 -13.55 -18.22 13.29
C GLY A 119 -13.27 -18.88 11.94
N LYS A 120 -12.23 -19.73 11.85
CA LYS A 120 -11.89 -20.44 10.61
C LYS A 120 -12.95 -21.46 10.26
N ALA A 121 -13.48 -22.18 11.25
CA ALA A 121 -14.60 -23.12 11.05
C ALA A 121 -15.87 -22.41 10.57
N ALA A 122 -16.22 -21.28 11.20
CA ALA A 122 -17.36 -20.46 10.80
C ALA A 122 -17.21 -19.94 9.35
N ALA A 123 -16.06 -19.34 9.03
CA ALA A 123 -15.80 -18.82 7.68
C ALA A 123 -15.89 -19.90 6.60
N LYS A 124 -15.35 -21.10 6.85
CA LYS A 124 -15.47 -22.24 5.91
C LYS A 124 -16.92 -22.63 5.65
N ARG A 125 -17.75 -22.71 6.70
CA ARG A 125 -19.18 -23.04 6.56
C ARG A 125 -19.92 -21.99 5.74
N MET A 126 -19.68 -20.71 6.05
CA MET A 126 -20.30 -19.59 5.33
C MET A 126 -19.91 -19.57 3.85
N VAL A 127 -18.63 -19.74 3.52
CA VAL A 127 -18.15 -19.79 2.13
C VAL A 127 -18.79 -20.96 1.38
N LYS A 128 -18.90 -22.13 1.99
CA LYS A 128 -19.57 -23.28 1.37
C LYS A 128 -21.02 -22.97 1.04
N LEU A 129 -21.76 -22.39 1.99
CA LEU A 129 -23.16 -22.00 1.75
C LEU A 129 -23.31 -20.94 0.65
N PHE A 130 -22.38 -20.00 0.56
CA PHE A 130 -22.38 -19.03 -0.54
C PHE A 130 -22.16 -19.72 -1.89
N GLN A 131 -21.22 -20.66 -1.97
CA GLN A 131 -20.96 -21.41 -3.19
C GLN A 131 -22.18 -22.22 -3.62
N ASP A 132 -22.79 -22.98 -2.70
CA ASP A 132 -23.98 -23.78 -2.96
C ASP A 132 -25.16 -22.90 -3.47
N LYS A 133 -25.33 -21.71 -2.88
CA LYS A 133 -26.38 -20.75 -3.28
C LYS A 133 -26.13 -20.14 -4.65
N ILE A 134 -24.87 -19.84 -4.98
CA ILE A 134 -24.48 -19.34 -6.31
C ILE A 134 -24.70 -20.43 -7.36
N GLU A 135 -24.24 -21.66 -7.12
CA GLU A 135 -24.43 -22.79 -8.04
C GLU A 135 -25.91 -23.06 -8.28
N SER A 136 -26.73 -23.05 -7.23
CA SER A 136 -28.18 -23.19 -7.36
C SER A 136 -28.83 -22.10 -8.21
N GLN A 137 -28.38 -20.84 -8.11
CA GLN A 137 -28.90 -19.77 -8.95
C GLN A 137 -28.42 -19.88 -10.39
N CYS A 138 -27.13 -20.18 -10.61
CA CYS A 138 -26.61 -20.39 -11.96
C CYS A 138 -27.36 -21.51 -12.69
N ASN A 139 -27.63 -22.63 -12.03
CA ASN A 139 -28.41 -23.74 -12.59
C ASN A 139 -29.90 -23.43 -12.82
N GLN A 140 -30.40 -22.29 -12.31
CA GLN A 140 -31.76 -21.83 -12.55
C GLN A 140 -31.85 -20.87 -13.74
N PHE A 141 -30.72 -20.29 -14.16
CA PHE A 141 -30.62 -19.36 -15.29
C PHE A 141 -30.04 -19.99 -16.58
N PHE A 142 -29.57 -21.24 -16.51
CA PHE A 142 -29.18 -22.07 -17.65
C PHE A 142 -30.02 -23.35 -17.66
#